data_AF-A0A660M3R4-F1
#
_entry.id   AF-A0A660M3R4-F1
#
_cell.length_a   1.000
_cell.length_b   1.000
_cell.length_c   1.000
_cell.angle_alpha   90.00
_cell.angle_beta   90.00
_cell.angle_gamma   90.00
#
_symmetry.space_group_name_H-M   'P 1'
#
loop_
_entity.id
_entity.type
_entity.pdbx_description
1 polymer ?
#
loop_
_entity_poly.entity_id
_entity_poly.type
_entity_poly.pdbx_seq_one_letter_code
_entity_poly.pdbx_strand_id
1 'polypeptide(L)'
;MQWYVWLPLVILLSFLTWRNYQQLNEFISSDNVLLILEIPKTNDKKELAAEQLFASLHGILRDKRELKLSRGAQEHLSFEVASVNGQIRFYVWTPRSLQSFVEGQIYAQYPTVQIHQASEDYTEHERDHSVTYTTEMTLTASEFLPIKTFQTFEVDPLAGITGTLAKLESTGEELWIQVLAKPVEDSWQIEADHWISRLREGSASILPSVGGSMRWLGGLFAALWRPPEEGLAGGKGPEISERNKTRIAEAEKKATKLGYEVKIRLAYLGENQTNAKLRMQALVGTFKQFNSTNLNGFKPIKAAYGKEFLEKYRRRAFFGDGFILNIEELASVFHLPHTNVETPNIVWASAKTAEPPSKLPVLTGSDTNDDQISAFGVTNFRGIN
;
A
#
# COMPACT_ATOMS: atom_id res chain seq x y z
N MET A 1 -6.26 50.78 -14.35
CA MET A 1 -5.57 49.48 -14.19
C MET A 1 -5.42 48.86 -15.58
N GLN A 2 -4.25 48.35 -15.93
CA GLN A 2 -3.93 47.95 -17.31
C GLN A 2 -4.24 46.46 -17.55
N TRP A 3 -4.94 46.14 -18.63
CA TRP A 3 -5.51 44.81 -18.93
C TRP A 3 -4.45 43.69 -19.05
N TYR A 4 -3.22 44.03 -19.42
CA TYR A 4 -2.11 43.09 -19.54
C TYR A 4 -1.58 42.58 -18.20
N VAL A 5 -1.95 43.18 -17.07
CA VAL A 5 -1.63 42.66 -15.72
C VAL A 5 -2.64 41.60 -15.30
N TRP A 6 -3.91 41.78 -15.70
CA TRP A 6 -4.99 40.86 -15.38
C TRP A 6 -5.00 39.62 -16.27
N LEU A 7 -4.59 39.73 -17.54
CA LEU A 7 -4.60 38.61 -18.48
C LEU A 7 -3.70 37.43 -18.05
N PRO A 8 -2.43 37.63 -17.62
CA PRO A 8 -1.59 36.55 -17.10
C PRO A 8 -2.12 35.99 -15.78
N LEU A 9 -2.69 36.84 -14.92
CA LEU A 9 -3.27 36.41 -13.65
C LEU A 9 -4.50 35.51 -13.88
N VAL A 10 -5.38 35.89 -14.81
CA VAL A 10 -6.55 35.09 -15.19
C VAL A 10 -6.13 33.78 -15.85
N ILE A 11 -5.11 33.78 -16.71
CA ILE A 11 -4.56 32.55 -17.31
C ILE A 11 -3.96 31.65 -16.23
N LEU A 12 -3.18 32.21 -15.30
CA LEU A 12 -2.58 31.47 -14.19
C LEU A 12 -3.67 30.89 -13.28
N LEU A 13 -4.67 31.68 -12.88
CA LEU A 13 -5.79 31.22 -12.06
C LEU A 13 -6.63 30.19 -12.81
N SER A 14 -6.93 30.39 -14.10
CA SER A 14 -7.66 29.41 -14.92
C SER A 14 -6.87 28.12 -15.06
N PHE A 15 -5.55 28.19 -15.22
CA PHE A 15 -4.67 27.02 -15.26
C PHE A 15 -4.62 26.31 -13.90
N LEU A 16 -4.52 27.05 -12.79
CA LEU A 16 -4.56 26.50 -11.43
C LEU A 16 -5.92 25.88 -11.12
N THR A 17 -7.02 26.53 -11.50
CA THR A 17 -8.39 26.01 -11.36
C THR A 17 -8.60 24.80 -12.25
N TRP A 18 -8.14 24.80 -13.50
CA TRP A 18 -8.19 23.63 -14.38
C TRP A 18 -7.37 22.46 -13.84
N ARG A 19 -6.16 22.72 -13.33
CA ARG A 19 -5.32 21.72 -12.66
C ARG A 19 -6.01 21.15 -11.42
N ASN A 20 -6.63 22.00 -10.61
CA ASN A 20 -7.37 21.59 -9.41
C ASN A 20 -8.66 20.83 -9.78
N TYR A 21 -9.32 21.20 -10.87
CA TYR A 21 -10.52 20.53 -11.39
C TYR A 21 -10.20 19.15 -12.00
N GLN A 22 -9.07 19.00 -12.68
CA GLN A 22 -8.55 17.70 -13.11
C GLN A 22 -8.27 16.79 -11.91
N GLN A 23 -7.67 17.33 -10.84
CA GLN A 23 -7.46 16.59 -9.59
C GLN A 23 -8.79 16.23 -8.90
N LEU A 24 -9.82 17.08 -8.99
CA LEU A 24 -11.18 16.81 -8.49
C LEU A 24 -11.94 15.76 -9.32
N ASN A 25 -11.65 15.57 -10.61
CA ASN A 25 -12.28 14.50 -11.39
C ASN A 25 -11.77 13.10 -10.99
N GLU A 26 -10.57 12.99 -10.44
CA GLU A 26 -10.09 11.80 -9.72
C GLU A 26 -10.92 11.53 -8.43
N PHE A 27 -11.60 12.56 -7.90
CA PHE A 27 -12.43 12.47 -6.69
C PHE A 27 -13.91 12.12 -6.95
N ILE A 28 -14.40 12.11 -8.20
CA ILE A 28 -15.84 11.98 -8.46
C ILE A 28 -16.30 10.53 -8.28
N SER A 29 -16.72 10.27 -7.04
CA SER A 29 -17.66 9.24 -6.57
C SER A 29 -17.81 8.01 -7.46
N SER A 30 -16.78 7.16 -7.48
CA SER A 30 -17.07 5.73 -7.57
C SER A 30 -17.96 5.40 -6.37
N ASP A 31 -19.11 4.78 -6.59
CA ASP A 31 -19.83 4.11 -5.49
C ASP A 31 -18.84 3.10 -4.89
N ASN A 32 -18.61 3.17 -3.58
CA ASN A 32 -17.59 2.36 -2.91
C ASN A 32 -18.23 1.57 -1.78
N VAL A 33 -17.57 0.47 -1.42
CA VAL A 33 -18.00 -0.38 -0.31
C VAL A 33 -16.83 -0.62 0.64
N LEU A 34 -17.15 -0.67 1.93
CA LEU A 34 -16.25 -1.11 2.98
C LEU A 34 -16.65 -2.54 3.37
N LEU A 35 -15.73 -3.47 3.21
CA LEU A 35 -15.90 -4.88 3.55
C LEU A 35 -15.16 -5.17 4.85
N ILE A 36 -15.83 -5.84 5.79
CA ILE A 36 -15.27 -6.37 7.02
C ILE A 36 -14.80 -7.80 6.73
N LEU A 37 -13.57 -8.11 7.13
CA LEU A 37 -12.99 -9.44 7.02
C LEU A 37 -12.90 -10.06 8.41
N GLU A 38 -13.68 -11.11 8.64
CA GLU A 38 -13.62 -11.92 9.86
C GLU A 38 -12.92 -13.24 9.57
N ILE A 39 -11.79 -13.47 10.25
CA ILE A 39 -10.93 -14.61 10.02
C ILE A 39 -11.19 -15.63 11.12
N PRO A 40 -11.25 -16.95 10.84
CA PRO A 40 -11.26 -17.95 11.89
C PRO A 40 -9.90 -18.05 12.59
N LYS A 41 -9.88 -18.26 13.91
CA LYS A 41 -8.63 -18.45 14.68
C LYS A 41 -7.75 -19.60 14.17
N THR A 42 -8.35 -20.56 13.46
CA THR A 42 -7.64 -21.70 12.87
C THR A 42 -7.09 -21.41 11.48
N ASN A 43 -7.02 -20.14 11.04
CA ASN A 43 -6.46 -19.80 9.74
C ASN A 43 -4.97 -20.16 9.69
N ASP A 44 -4.60 -21.04 8.77
CA ASP A 44 -3.24 -21.53 8.55
C ASP A 44 -2.56 -20.83 7.36
N LYS A 45 -3.26 -19.92 6.69
CA LYS A 45 -2.75 -19.18 5.53
C LYS A 45 -1.77 -18.10 5.97
N LYS A 46 -0.51 -18.31 5.62
CA LYS A 46 0.62 -17.42 5.89
C LYS A 46 0.69 -16.23 4.93
N GLU A 47 1.71 -15.40 5.09
CA GLU A 47 1.98 -14.18 4.32
C GLU A 47 2.12 -14.45 2.81
N LEU A 48 2.57 -15.64 2.42
CA LEU A 48 2.61 -16.05 1.00
C LEU A 48 1.22 -16.03 0.35
N ALA A 49 0.15 -16.33 1.10
CA ALA A 49 -1.22 -16.23 0.58
C ALA A 49 -1.60 -14.76 0.28
N ALA A 50 -1.12 -13.81 1.09
CA ALA A 50 -1.29 -12.38 0.84
C ALA A 50 -0.49 -11.94 -0.40
N GLU A 51 0.74 -12.44 -0.58
CA GLU A 51 1.52 -12.15 -1.80
C GLU A 51 0.76 -12.60 -3.06
N GLN A 52 0.19 -13.81 -3.04
CA GLN A 52 -0.64 -14.32 -4.16
C GLN A 52 -1.95 -13.54 -4.32
N LEU A 53 -2.55 -13.08 -3.22
CA LEU A 53 -3.72 -12.18 -3.27
C LEU A 53 -3.37 -10.89 -4.01
N PHE A 54 -2.28 -10.22 -3.63
CA PHE A 54 -1.86 -8.98 -4.30
C PHE A 54 -1.43 -9.21 -5.75
N ALA A 55 -0.84 -10.36 -6.07
CA ALA A 55 -0.57 -10.72 -7.46
C ALA A 55 -1.87 -10.84 -8.27
N SER A 56 -2.90 -11.47 -7.70
CA SER A 56 -4.20 -11.66 -8.36
C SER A 56 -4.99 -10.34 -8.50
N LEU A 57 -4.96 -9.51 -7.45
CA LEU A 57 -5.58 -8.19 -7.44
C LEU A 57 -4.90 -7.20 -8.41
N HIS A 58 -3.66 -7.49 -8.83
CA HIS A 58 -2.97 -6.67 -9.82
C HIS A 58 -3.67 -6.72 -11.18
N GLY A 59 -4.56 -7.69 -11.41
CA GLY A 59 -5.47 -7.74 -12.56
C GLY A 59 -6.45 -6.57 -12.65
N ILE A 60 -6.55 -5.71 -11.62
CA ILE A 60 -7.29 -4.43 -11.67
C ILE A 60 -6.56 -3.38 -12.53
N LEU A 61 -5.27 -3.59 -12.84
CA LEU A 61 -4.52 -2.67 -13.67
C LEU A 61 -5.19 -2.51 -15.04
N ARG A 62 -5.51 -1.25 -15.39
CA ARG A 62 -6.13 -0.89 -16.66
C ARG A 62 -5.08 -0.41 -17.65
N ASP A 63 -5.34 -0.64 -18.93
CA ASP A 63 -4.45 -0.15 -19.98
C ASP A 63 -4.48 1.38 -20.07
N LYS A 64 -3.32 1.99 -20.32
CA LYS A 64 -3.19 3.46 -20.46
C LYS A 64 -4.13 4.04 -21.51
N ARG A 65 -4.35 3.33 -22.63
CA ARG A 65 -5.25 3.79 -23.69
C ARG A 65 -6.69 3.83 -23.19
N GLU A 66 -7.09 2.81 -22.43
CA GLU A 66 -8.41 2.71 -21.83
C GLU A 66 -8.66 3.82 -20.80
N LEU A 67 -7.69 4.09 -19.91
CA LEU A 67 -7.75 5.19 -18.95
C LEU A 67 -7.88 6.54 -19.66
N LYS A 68 -7.09 6.76 -20.72
CA LYS A 68 -7.13 8.00 -21.51
C LYS A 68 -8.47 8.19 -22.24
N LEU A 69 -9.06 7.11 -22.75
CA LEU A 69 -10.36 7.11 -23.45
C LEU A 69 -11.52 7.37 -22.49
N SER A 70 -11.52 6.68 -21.35
CA SER A 70 -12.55 6.82 -20.31
C SER A 70 -12.42 8.12 -19.50
N ARG A 71 -11.29 8.83 -19.62
CA ARG A 71 -10.90 9.95 -18.73
C ARG A 71 -10.95 9.55 -17.25
N GLY A 72 -10.78 8.25 -16.99
CA GLY A 72 -10.76 7.68 -15.65
C GLY A 72 -9.36 7.67 -15.06
N ALA A 73 -9.29 7.46 -13.76
CA ALA A 73 -8.05 7.19 -13.04
C ALA A 73 -7.91 5.68 -12.80
N GLN A 74 -6.68 5.22 -12.58
CA GLN A 74 -6.44 3.85 -12.14
C GLN A 74 -7.05 3.66 -10.75
N GLU A 75 -7.94 2.68 -10.63
CA GLU A 75 -8.59 2.33 -9.38
C GLU A 75 -7.56 1.80 -8.37
N HIS A 76 -7.79 2.11 -7.10
CA HIS A 76 -7.01 1.64 -5.97
C HIS A 76 -7.91 0.99 -4.92
N LEU A 77 -7.31 0.19 -4.05
CA LEU A 77 -7.96 -0.45 -2.92
C LEU A 77 -7.39 0.10 -1.61
N SER A 78 -8.14 -0.01 -0.52
CA SER A 78 -7.63 0.24 0.83
C SER A 78 -7.67 -1.03 1.65
N PHE A 79 -6.56 -1.39 2.28
CA PHE A 79 -6.46 -2.46 3.25
C PHE A 79 -6.25 -1.84 4.62
N GLU A 80 -7.18 -2.07 5.54
CA GLU A 80 -7.27 -1.31 6.78
C GLU A 80 -7.33 -2.21 7.99
N VAL A 81 -6.68 -1.76 9.07
CA VAL A 81 -6.78 -2.38 10.39
C VAL A 81 -7.15 -1.28 11.37
N ALA A 82 -8.29 -1.42 12.05
CA ALA A 82 -8.75 -0.42 13.00
C ALA A 82 -9.06 -1.08 14.35
N SER A 83 -8.56 -0.46 15.42
CA SER A 83 -8.97 -0.74 16.79
C SER A 83 -10.01 0.30 17.19
N VAL A 84 -11.25 -0.15 17.35
CA VAL A 84 -12.42 0.66 17.68
C VAL A 84 -13.10 0.02 18.88
N ASN A 85 -13.35 0.80 19.94
CA ASN A 85 -13.93 0.28 21.19
C ASN A 85 -13.19 -0.96 21.73
N GLY A 86 -11.85 -0.96 21.63
CA GLY A 86 -11.00 -2.06 22.05
C GLY A 86 -10.98 -3.28 21.13
N GLN A 87 -11.75 -3.29 20.05
CA GLN A 87 -11.85 -4.41 19.12
C GLN A 87 -11.09 -4.13 17.82
N ILE A 88 -10.21 -5.06 17.44
CA ILE A 88 -9.43 -4.99 16.21
C ILE A 88 -10.22 -5.67 15.09
N ARG A 89 -10.48 -4.92 14.02
CA ARG A 89 -11.13 -5.42 12.80
C ARG A 89 -10.25 -5.15 11.58
N PHE A 90 -10.37 -6.03 10.60
CA PHE A 90 -9.73 -5.92 9.30
C PHE A 90 -10.77 -5.50 8.27
N TYR A 91 -10.42 -4.55 7.41
CA TYR A 91 -11.31 -4.05 6.38
C TYR A 91 -10.63 -3.99 5.02
N VAL A 92 -11.45 -4.08 3.98
CA VAL A 92 -11.06 -3.76 2.61
C VAL A 92 -12.07 -2.78 2.05
N TRP A 93 -11.58 -1.61 1.64
CA TRP A 93 -12.36 -0.67 0.86
C TRP A 93 -12.07 -0.86 -0.62
N THR A 94 -13.12 -0.90 -1.43
CA THR A 94 -13.04 -1.11 -2.87
C THR A 94 -14.17 -0.37 -3.60
N PRO A 95 -13.96 0.07 -4.85
CA PRO A 95 -15.07 0.46 -5.72
C PRO A 95 -16.11 -0.65 -5.85
N ARG A 96 -17.41 -0.29 -5.83
CA ARG A 96 -18.52 -1.25 -5.92
C ARG A 96 -18.43 -2.12 -7.17
N SER A 97 -17.99 -1.55 -8.29
CA SER A 97 -17.76 -2.28 -9.55
C SER A 97 -16.74 -3.42 -9.42
N LEU A 98 -15.80 -3.32 -8.47
CA LEU A 98 -14.75 -4.31 -8.21
C LEU A 98 -15.08 -5.23 -7.03
N GLN A 99 -16.20 -5.01 -6.31
CA GLN A 99 -16.55 -5.77 -5.10
C GLN A 99 -16.50 -7.28 -5.33
N SER A 100 -17.25 -7.80 -6.30
CA SER A 100 -17.31 -9.25 -6.57
C SER A 100 -15.95 -9.83 -6.98
N PHE A 101 -15.13 -9.06 -7.69
CA PHE A 101 -13.78 -9.49 -8.06
C PHE A 101 -12.88 -9.58 -6.83
N VAL A 102 -12.86 -8.54 -5.98
CA VAL A 102 -12.06 -8.48 -4.76
C VAL A 102 -12.45 -9.57 -3.78
N GLU A 103 -13.75 -9.75 -3.53
CA GLU A 103 -14.27 -10.85 -2.70
C GLU A 103 -13.83 -12.21 -3.24
N GLY A 104 -13.96 -12.42 -4.56
CA GLY A 104 -13.51 -13.65 -5.22
C GLY A 104 -12.01 -13.92 -5.02
N GLN A 105 -11.15 -12.92 -5.16
CA GLN A 105 -9.71 -13.09 -4.94
C GLN A 105 -9.37 -13.35 -3.47
N ILE A 106 -10.07 -12.69 -2.54
CA ILE A 106 -9.90 -12.94 -1.10
C ILE A 106 -10.31 -14.37 -0.77
N TYR A 107 -11.45 -14.85 -1.25
CA TYR A 107 -11.89 -16.24 -1.03
C TYR A 107 -10.96 -17.27 -1.65
N ALA A 108 -10.30 -16.96 -2.77
CA ALA A 108 -9.34 -17.86 -3.40
C ALA A 108 -8.13 -18.14 -2.50
N GLN A 109 -7.64 -17.12 -1.79
CA GLN A 109 -6.48 -17.25 -0.90
C GLN A 109 -6.86 -17.59 0.54
N TYR A 110 -8.01 -17.12 0.99
CA TYR A 110 -8.56 -17.30 2.34
C TYR A 110 -9.97 -17.91 2.28
N PRO A 111 -10.13 -19.21 1.98
CA PRO A 111 -11.44 -19.81 1.71
C PRO A 111 -12.44 -19.77 2.89
N THR A 112 -11.92 -19.62 4.11
CA THR A 112 -12.69 -19.67 5.37
C THR A 112 -12.97 -18.29 5.96
N VAL A 113 -12.52 -17.21 5.33
CA VAL A 113 -12.82 -15.84 5.76
C VAL A 113 -14.32 -15.58 5.60
N GLN A 114 -14.91 -14.83 6.51
CA GLN A 114 -16.26 -14.31 6.36
C GLN A 114 -16.15 -12.84 5.95
N ILE A 115 -16.82 -12.50 4.85
CA ILE A 115 -16.82 -11.14 4.30
C ILE A 115 -18.22 -10.58 4.45
N HIS A 116 -18.31 -9.41 5.07
CA HIS A 116 -19.56 -8.70 5.26
C HIS A 116 -19.40 -7.24 4.86
N GLN A 117 -20.39 -6.64 4.21
CA GLN A 117 -20.39 -5.20 4.01
C GLN A 117 -20.60 -4.51 5.36
N ALA A 118 -19.79 -3.52 5.69
CA ALA A 118 -19.97 -2.71 6.88
C ALA A 118 -21.27 -1.91 6.79
N SER A 119 -22.07 -1.91 7.85
CA SER A 119 -23.30 -1.10 7.93
C SER A 119 -23.00 0.40 8.02
N GLU A 120 -21.87 0.75 8.64
CA GLU A 120 -21.38 2.10 8.83
C GLU A 120 -19.85 2.11 8.66
N ASP A 121 -19.31 3.21 8.15
CA ASP A 121 -17.87 3.40 8.04
C ASP A 121 -17.31 3.77 9.42
N TYR A 122 -16.35 2.98 9.94
CA TYR A 122 -15.76 3.23 11.26
C TYR A 122 -15.11 4.62 11.37
N THR A 123 -14.81 5.27 10.25
CA THR A 123 -14.25 6.62 10.26
C THR A 123 -15.24 7.71 10.68
N GLU A 124 -16.54 7.39 10.79
CA GLU A 124 -17.57 8.30 11.28
C GLU A 124 -17.47 8.58 12.78
N HIS A 125 -16.85 7.68 13.56
CA HIS A 125 -16.57 7.86 14.99
C HIS A 125 -15.67 9.07 15.29
N GLU A 126 -15.06 9.69 14.28
CA GLU A 126 -14.37 10.99 14.43
C GLU A 126 -15.19 12.03 15.19
N ARG A 127 -16.52 12.01 15.03
CA ARG A 127 -17.41 12.95 15.71
C ARG A 127 -17.42 12.76 17.23
N ASP A 128 -17.13 11.56 17.70
CA ASP A 128 -17.17 11.19 19.11
C ASP A 128 -15.88 11.57 19.85
N HIS A 129 -14.82 11.92 19.11
CA HIS A 129 -13.50 12.23 19.65
C HIS A 129 -13.15 13.72 19.53
N SER A 130 -12.54 14.27 20.58
CA SER A 130 -12.11 15.68 20.62
C SER A 130 -10.70 15.90 20.07
N VAL A 131 -9.86 14.85 20.10
CA VAL A 131 -8.48 14.87 19.63
C VAL A 131 -8.31 13.88 18.49
N THR A 132 -7.83 14.38 17.36
CA THR A 132 -7.39 13.57 16.22
C THR A 132 -5.93 13.86 15.96
N TYR A 133 -5.12 12.81 15.80
CA TYR A 133 -3.71 12.91 15.44
C TYR A 133 -3.40 11.96 14.30
N THR A 134 -2.87 12.48 13.20
CA THR A 134 -2.61 11.71 11.97
C THR A 134 -1.15 11.81 11.58
N THR A 135 -0.66 10.80 10.86
CA THR A 135 0.65 10.81 10.21
C THR A 135 0.62 9.92 8.98
N GLU A 136 1.47 10.21 8.00
CA GLU A 136 1.72 9.31 6.88
C GLU A 136 3.07 8.61 7.10
N MET A 137 3.24 7.41 6.57
CA MET A 137 4.54 6.74 6.51
C MET A 137 5.11 6.89 5.09
N THR A 138 6.43 7.06 4.98
CA THR A 138 7.16 7.06 3.72
C THR A 138 8.45 6.25 3.85
N LEU A 139 9.05 5.92 2.72
CA LEU A 139 10.34 5.24 2.67
C LEU A 139 11.50 6.12 3.16
N THR A 140 12.49 5.51 3.80
CA THR A 140 13.71 6.19 4.28
C THR A 140 14.72 6.42 3.16
N ALA A 141 14.72 5.56 2.15
CA ALA A 141 15.60 5.58 0.99
C ALA A 141 14.78 5.48 -0.32
N SER A 142 15.50 5.37 -1.45
CA SER A 142 14.91 5.18 -2.79
C SER A 142 13.91 4.02 -2.80
N GLU A 143 12.76 4.20 -3.43
CA GLU A 143 11.72 3.16 -3.55
C GLU A 143 12.19 1.91 -4.29
N PHE A 144 13.25 2.02 -5.10
CA PHE A 144 13.87 0.86 -5.76
C PHE A 144 14.61 -0.08 -4.80
N LEU A 145 14.83 0.32 -3.54
CA LEU A 145 15.37 -0.58 -2.51
C LEU A 145 14.25 -1.22 -1.70
N PRO A 146 14.36 -2.52 -1.38
CA PRO A 146 13.34 -3.20 -0.61
C PRO A 146 13.39 -2.87 0.89
N ILE A 147 12.22 -2.92 1.52
CA ILE A 147 12.11 -3.09 2.97
C ILE A 147 12.43 -4.54 3.38
N LYS A 148 12.57 -4.83 4.68
CA LYS A 148 12.56 -6.23 5.14
C LYS A 148 11.19 -6.84 4.90
N THR A 149 11.19 -8.08 4.41
CA THR A 149 9.97 -8.81 4.06
C THR A 149 9.74 -10.00 4.97
N PHE A 150 8.53 -10.58 4.90
CA PHE A 150 8.12 -11.76 5.68
C PHE A 150 9.05 -12.96 5.51
N GLN A 151 9.76 -13.07 4.38
CA GLN A 151 10.77 -14.11 4.14
C GLN A 151 11.93 -14.08 5.16
N THR A 152 12.16 -12.92 5.78
CA THR A 152 13.26 -12.71 6.74
C THR A 152 12.82 -12.66 8.19
N PHE A 153 11.51 -12.71 8.46
CA PHE A 153 10.97 -12.65 9.82
C PHE A 153 10.82 -14.05 10.42
N GLU A 154 11.24 -14.21 11.67
CA GLU A 154 11.02 -15.44 12.44
C GLU A 154 9.60 -15.49 13.03
N VAL A 155 9.06 -14.30 13.35
CA VAL A 155 7.72 -14.10 13.93
C VAL A 155 6.96 -13.14 13.03
N ASP A 156 5.68 -13.42 12.83
CA ASP A 156 4.79 -12.62 11.99
C ASP A 156 4.85 -11.12 12.38
N PRO A 157 5.19 -10.21 11.43
CA PRO A 157 5.26 -8.78 11.69
C PRO A 157 3.92 -8.15 12.10
N LEU A 158 2.80 -8.75 11.73
CA LEU A 158 1.46 -8.31 12.11
C LEU A 158 1.27 -8.33 13.64
N ALA A 159 1.89 -9.30 14.33
CA ALA A 159 1.76 -9.47 15.78
C ALA A 159 2.24 -8.22 16.55
N GLY A 160 3.31 -7.56 16.08
CA GLY A 160 3.79 -6.32 16.67
C GLY A 160 2.82 -5.15 16.47
N ILE A 161 2.19 -5.08 15.30
CA ILE A 161 1.19 -4.07 14.94
C ILE A 161 -0.08 -4.27 15.77
N THR A 162 -0.69 -5.45 15.71
CA THR A 162 -1.93 -5.78 16.41
C THR A 162 -1.73 -5.74 17.93
N GLY A 163 -0.58 -6.15 18.45
CA GLY A 163 -0.24 -6.05 19.87
C GLY A 163 -0.21 -4.60 20.38
N THR A 164 0.07 -3.62 19.53
CA THR A 164 -0.03 -2.19 19.87
C THR A 164 -1.48 -1.73 19.86
N LEU A 165 -2.26 -2.16 18.88
CA LEU A 165 -3.69 -1.86 18.73
C LEU A 165 -4.55 -2.44 19.87
N ALA A 166 -4.14 -3.57 20.44
CA ALA A 166 -4.86 -4.25 21.51
C ALA A 166 -4.78 -3.53 22.87
N LYS A 167 -3.80 -2.62 23.08
CA LYS A 167 -3.59 -1.92 24.36
C LYS A 167 -4.61 -0.81 24.66
N LEU A 168 -5.68 -0.70 23.86
CA LEU A 168 -6.65 0.40 23.90
C LEU A 168 -7.97 0.07 24.60
N GLU A 169 -8.19 -1.18 25.00
CA GLU A 169 -9.50 -1.71 25.45
C GLU A 169 -10.27 -0.85 26.46
N SER A 170 -9.59 -0.19 27.39
CA SER A 170 -10.21 0.51 28.51
C SER A 170 -10.27 2.03 28.36
N THR A 171 -9.82 2.57 27.23
CA THR A 171 -9.55 4.01 27.09
C THR A 171 -10.54 4.76 26.21
N GLY A 172 -11.37 4.05 25.44
CA GLY A 172 -12.20 4.65 24.38
C GLY A 172 -11.36 5.22 23.21
N GLU A 173 -10.04 5.09 23.24
CA GLU A 173 -9.15 5.54 22.17
C GLU A 173 -9.23 4.60 20.97
N GLU A 174 -9.01 5.16 19.79
CA GLU A 174 -8.96 4.42 18.54
C GLU A 174 -7.62 4.61 17.84
N LEU A 175 -7.15 3.55 17.20
CA LEU A 175 -5.99 3.57 16.33
C LEU A 175 -6.33 2.89 15.02
N TRP A 176 -6.07 3.59 13.92
CA TRP A 176 -6.39 3.10 12.59
C TRP A 176 -5.16 3.12 11.70
N ILE A 177 -5.04 2.07 10.88
CA ILE A 177 -3.99 1.87 9.88
C ILE A 177 -4.69 1.73 8.54
N GLN A 178 -4.25 2.49 7.55
CA GLN A 178 -4.74 2.45 6.19
C GLN A 178 -3.57 2.22 5.25
N VAL A 179 -3.64 1.17 4.43
CA VAL A 179 -2.69 0.86 3.37
C VAL A 179 -3.43 0.94 2.06
N LEU A 180 -3.30 2.08 1.38
CA LEU A 180 -3.82 2.23 0.03
C LEU A 180 -2.87 1.59 -0.96
N ALA A 181 -3.40 0.78 -1.87
CA ALA A 181 -2.63 0.09 -2.90
C ALA A 181 -3.27 0.31 -4.27
N LYS A 182 -2.50 0.89 -5.19
CA LYS A 182 -2.89 1.13 -6.58
C LYS A 182 -1.94 0.34 -7.49
N PRO A 183 -2.42 -0.60 -8.32
CA PRO A 183 -1.53 -1.38 -9.18
C PRO A 183 -0.84 -0.44 -10.18
N VAL A 184 0.42 -0.74 -10.51
CA VAL A 184 1.21 0.04 -11.47
C VAL A 184 1.71 -0.85 -12.60
N GLU A 185 1.84 -0.25 -13.78
CA GLU A 185 2.43 -0.91 -14.95
C GLU A 185 3.93 -1.17 -14.78
N ASP A 186 4.51 -1.93 -15.70
CA ASP A 186 5.92 -2.34 -15.63
C ASP A 186 6.96 -1.22 -15.90
N SER A 187 6.53 0.05 -15.95
CA SER A 187 7.44 1.18 -16.20
C SER A 187 8.39 1.43 -15.04
N TRP A 188 7.98 1.14 -13.81
CA TRP A 188 8.81 1.40 -12.63
C TRP A 188 10.04 0.47 -12.57
N GLN A 189 9.97 -0.73 -13.17
CA GLN A 189 11.11 -1.64 -13.31
C GLN A 189 12.17 -1.03 -14.23
N ILE A 190 11.76 -0.36 -15.32
CA ILE A 190 12.69 0.37 -16.19
C ILE A 190 13.38 1.52 -15.43
N GLU A 191 12.62 2.23 -14.60
CA GLU A 191 13.18 3.29 -13.74
C GLU A 191 14.15 2.73 -12.69
N ALA A 192 13.85 1.54 -12.15
CA ALA A 192 14.72 0.81 -11.24
C ALA A 192 16.03 0.41 -11.94
N ASP A 193 15.97 -0.11 -13.18
CA ASP A 193 17.15 -0.47 -13.98
C ASP A 193 18.05 0.74 -14.26
N HIS A 194 17.46 1.89 -14.57
CA HIS A 194 18.20 3.14 -14.72
C HIS A 194 18.83 3.61 -13.40
N TRP A 195 18.15 3.41 -12.27
CA TRP A 195 18.69 3.71 -10.95
C TRP A 195 19.86 2.77 -10.58
N ILE A 196 19.72 1.47 -10.85
CA ILE A 196 20.76 0.45 -10.65
C ILE A 196 21.98 0.76 -11.51
N SER A 197 21.77 1.10 -12.79
CA SER A 197 22.85 1.46 -13.71
C SER A 197 23.64 2.66 -13.20
N ARG A 198 22.95 3.71 -12.74
CA ARG A 198 23.59 4.88 -12.10
C ARG A 198 24.34 4.52 -10.82
N LEU A 199 23.88 3.54 -10.04
CA LEU A 199 24.59 3.09 -8.84
C LEU A 199 25.85 2.29 -9.18
N ARG A 200 25.82 1.52 -10.28
CA ARG A 200 27.00 0.83 -10.85
C ARG A 200 28.02 1.84 -11.37
N GLU A 201 27.58 2.83 -12.15
CA GLU A 201 28.41 3.90 -12.73
C GLU A 201 28.92 4.90 -11.69
N GLY A 202 28.12 5.23 -10.68
CA GLY A 202 28.50 6.15 -9.59
C GLY A 202 29.60 5.58 -8.69
N SER A 203 29.86 4.28 -8.75
CA SER A 203 31.08 3.68 -8.18
C SER A 203 32.31 3.88 -9.07
N ALA A 204 32.11 4.21 -10.34
CA ALA A 204 33.15 4.45 -11.33
C ALA A 204 33.46 5.93 -11.60
N SER A 205 32.65 6.87 -11.09
CA SER A 205 32.78 8.29 -11.36
C SER A 205 32.86 9.16 -10.10
N ILE A 206 33.95 9.05 -9.35
CA ILE A 206 34.34 10.10 -8.39
C ILE A 206 35.80 10.50 -8.64
N LEU A 207 36.03 11.16 -9.78
CA LEU A 207 37.11 12.14 -9.91
C LEU A 207 36.46 13.53 -9.73
N PRO A 208 36.78 14.29 -8.67
CA PRO A 208 36.14 15.58 -8.44
C PRO A 208 36.76 16.61 -9.39
N SER A 209 36.01 17.11 -10.37
CA SER A 209 36.35 18.35 -11.06
C SER A 209 35.83 19.54 -10.25
N VAL A 210 36.61 20.00 -9.28
CA VAL A 210 36.42 21.31 -8.66
C VAL A 210 37.38 22.29 -9.34
N GLY A 211 36.83 23.34 -9.94
CA GLY A 211 37.57 24.51 -10.41
C GLY A 211 37.66 24.62 -11.92
N GLY A 212 36.96 25.61 -12.48
CA GLY A 212 36.90 25.86 -13.92
C GLY A 212 38.27 26.01 -14.57
N SER A 213 38.46 25.34 -15.70
CA SER A 213 39.26 25.84 -16.82
C SER A 213 39.20 24.85 -17.99
N MET A 214 39.28 25.43 -19.18
CA MET A 214 39.26 24.89 -20.54
C MET A 214 40.31 23.79 -20.85
N ARG A 215 40.51 22.79 -19.99
CA ARG A 215 41.54 21.72 -20.14
C ARG A 215 41.00 20.34 -20.56
N TRP A 216 39.69 20.12 -20.57
CA TRP A 216 39.09 18.82 -20.84
C TRP A 216 39.13 18.37 -22.32
N LEU A 217 39.32 19.30 -23.27
CA LEU A 217 39.45 18.96 -24.69
C LEU A 217 40.86 18.48 -25.08
N GLY A 218 41.92 18.85 -24.34
CA GLY A 218 43.28 18.41 -24.63
C GLY A 218 43.60 16.98 -24.20
N GLY A 219 42.94 16.49 -23.14
CA GLY A 219 43.14 15.14 -22.61
C GLY A 219 42.51 14.02 -23.46
N LEU A 220 41.42 14.32 -24.17
CA LEU A 220 40.73 13.37 -25.05
C LEU A 220 41.56 13.04 -26.31
N PHE A 221 42.24 14.03 -26.90
CA PHE A 221 43.07 13.84 -28.10
C PHE A 221 44.43 13.17 -27.81
N ALA A 222 44.97 13.32 -26.61
CA ALA A 222 46.22 12.66 -26.22
C ALA A 222 46.04 11.14 -25.98
N ALA A 223 44.82 10.70 -25.65
CA ALA A 223 44.49 9.28 -25.49
C ALA A 223 44.31 8.54 -26.83
N LEU A 224 43.99 9.27 -27.90
CA LEU A 224 43.85 8.74 -29.27
C LEU A 224 45.18 8.61 -30.02
N TRP A 225 46.30 9.14 -29.48
CA TRP A 225 47.59 9.21 -30.18
C TRP A 225 48.74 8.46 -29.49
N ARG A 226 48.46 7.62 -28.49
CA ARG A 226 49.48 6.74 -27.90
C ARG A 226 49.66 5.50 -28.80
N PRO A 227 50.87 5.24 -29.32
CA PRO A 227 51.11 4.05 -30.13
C PRO A 227 50.96 2.78 -29.27
N PRO A 228 50.42 1.69 -29.83
CA PRO A 228 50.13 0.48 -29.08
C PRO A 228 51.38 -0.39 -29.00
N GLU A 229 52.13 -0.27 -27.91
CA GLU A 229 53.13 -1.29 -27.55
C GLU A 229 52.95 -1.75 -26.10
N GLU A 230 52.66 -3.05 -26.03
CA GLU A 230 52.97 -4.03 -24.99
C GLU A 230 52.40 -3.83 -23.56
N GLY A 231 51.36 -4.63 -23.29
CA GLY A 231 51.26 -5.36 -22.02
C GLY A 231 50.62 -4.62 -20.85
N LEU A 232 49.32 -4.31 -20.93
CA LEU A 232 48.53 -3.95 -19.75
C LEU A 232 47.49 -5.03 -19.44
N ALA A 233 47.90 -5.94 -18.57
CA ALA A 233 47.00 -6.79 -17.83
C ALA A 233 45.92 -5.96 -17.12
N GLY A 234 44.66 -6.36 -17.33
CA GLY A 234 43.43 -5.96 -16.65
C GLY A 234 43.53 -4.88 -15.58
N GLY A 235 43.27 -3.63 -15.98
CA GLY A 235 42.75 -2.65 -15.05
C GLY A 235 41.38 -3.11 -14.58
N LYS A 236 41.30 -3.73 -13.39
CA LYS A 236 40.02 -3.95 -12.70
C LYS A 236 39.29 -2.61 -12.67
N GLY A 237 38.12 -2.57 -13.32
CA GLY A 237 37.23 -1.42 -13.20
C GLY A 237 36.96 -1.11 -11.72
N PRO A 238 36.56 0.13 -11.39
CA PRO A 238 36.34 0.56 -10.01
C PRO A 238 35.53 -0.47 -9.22
N GLU A 239 36.13 -1.07 -8.19
CA GLU A 239 35.48 -2.11 -7.41
C GLU A 239 34.28 -1.51 -6.68
N ILE A 240 33.07 -1.98 -7.03
CA ILE A 240 31.83 -1.58 -6.38
C ILE A 240 31.94 -1.92 -4.89
N SER A 241 31.68 -0.96 -4.00
CA SER A 241 31.63 -1.21 -2.55
C SER A 241 30.68 -2.38 -2.25
N GLU A 242 31.05 -3.28 -1.32
CA GLU A 242 30.19 -4.38 -0.87
C GLU A 242 28.78 -3.90 -0.51
N ARG A 243 28.68 -2.71 0.09
CA ARG A 243 27.41 -2.04 0.40
C ARG A 243 26.53 -1.83 -0.84
N ASN A 244 27.13 -1.33 -1.92
CA ASN A 244 26.43 -1.05 -3.17
C ASN A 244 26.14 -2.35 -3.93
N LYS A 245 27.01 -3.36 -3.86
CA LYS A 245 26.74 -4.69 -4.43
C LYS A 245 25.47 -5.30 -3.84
N THR A 246 25.32 -5.29 -2.51
CA THR A 246 24.08 -5.76 -1.87
C THR A 246 22.87 -4.95 -2.30
N ARG A 247 22.98 -3.61 -2.35
CA ARG A 247 21.88 -2.74 -2.77
C ARG A 247 21.43 -2.97 -4.21
N ILE A 248 22.38 -3.22 -5.11
CA ILE A 248 22.10 -3.56 -6.51
C ILE A 248 21.38 -4.90 -6.58
N ALA A 249 21.91 -5.94 -5.94
CA ALA A 249 21.32 -7.28 -5.98
C ALA A 249 19.89 -7.30 -5.41
N GLU A 250 19.65 -6.62 -4.28
CA GLU A 250 18.32 -6.55 -3.67
C GLU A 250 17.34 -5.67 -4.48
N ALA A 251 17.82 -4.62 -5.15
CA ALA A 251 16.99 -3.82 -6.06
C ALA A 251 16.58 -4.62 -7.31
N GLU A 252 17.52 -5.37 -7.91
CA GLU A 252 17.24 -6.28 -9.02
C GLU A 252 16.21 -7.34 -8.62
N LYS A 253 16.37 -7.95 -7.44
CA LYS A 253 15.40 -8.89 -6.89
C LYS A 253 14.02 -8.25 -6.69
N LYS A 254 13.95 -7.04 -6.12
CA LYS A 254 12.68 -6.31 -5.93
C LYS A 254 11.94 -6.09 -7.26
N ALA A 255 12.66 -5.73 -8.32
CA ALA A 255 12.12 -5.42 -9.64
C ALA A 255 11.54 -6.65 -10.39
N THR A 256 11.81 -7.88 -9.93
CA THR A 256 11.26 -9.10 -10.56
C THR A 256 9.79 -9.38 -10.24
N LYS A 257 9.18 -8.61 -9.34
CA LYS A 257 7.81 -8.82 -8.86
C LYS A 257 6.88 -7.68 -9.29
N LEU A 258 5.59 -7.94 -9.31
CA LEU A 258 4.56 -6.92 -9.59
C LEU A 258 4.60 -5.79 -8.55
N GLY A 259 4.31 -4.56 -8.99
CA GLY A 259 4.43 -3.35 -8.19
C GLY A 259 3.08 -2.71 -7.87
N TYR A 260 3.01 -2.04 -6.73
CA TYR A 260 1.92 -1.16 -6.36
C TYR A 260 2.49 0.20 -5.97
N GLU A 261 1.82 1.27 -6.40
CA GLU A 261 1.95 2.55 -5.72
C GLU A 261 1.18 2.46 -4.40
N VAL A 262 1.84 2.79 -3.31
CA VAL A 262 1.32 2.60 -1.95
C VAL A 262 1.34 3.91 -1.17
N LYS A 263 0.31 4.08 -0.33
CA LYS A 263 0.28 5.10 0.73
C LYS A 263 -0.13 4.44 2.04
N ILE A 264 0.66 4.67 3.08
CA ILE A 264 0.37 4.18 4.42
C ILE A 264 0.03 5.36 5.31
N ARG A 265 -1.16 5.35 5.92
CA ARG A 265 -1.63 6.39 6.83
C ARG A 265 -2.00 5.79 8.17
N LEU A 266 -1.68 6.54 9.22
CA LEU A 266 -1.99 6.18 10.58
C LEU A 266 -2.84 7.30 11.20
N ALA A 267 -3.87 6.93 11.94
CA ALA A 267 -4.73 7.85 12.66
C ALA A 267 -4.89 7.39 14.11
N TYR A 268 -4.89 8.35 15.03
CA TYR A 268 -5.31 8.21 16.41
C TYR A 268 -6.51 9.11 16.65
N LEU A 269 -7.49 8.59 17.38
CA LEU A 269 -8.62 9.34 17.87
C LEU A 269 -8.81 9.08 19.37
N GLY A 270 -9.14 10.13 20.11
CA GLY A 270 -9.39 10.05 21.54
C GLY A 270 -9.62 11.43 22.15
N GLU A 271 -9.28 11.58 23.42
CA GLU A 271 -9.56 12.80 24.18
C GLU A 271 -8.30 13.55 24.66
N ASN A 272 -7.13 12.92 24.60
CA ASN A 272 -5.90 13.45 25.20
C ASN A 272 -4.75 13.53 24.19
N GLN A 273 -4.23 14.75 23.97
CA GLN A 273 -3.11 14.98 23.05
C GLN A 273 -1.79 14.30 23.47
N THR A 274 -1.53 14.17 24.78
CA THR A 274 -0.34 13.47 25.28
C THR A 274 -0.42 11.99 24.93
N ASN A 275 -1.58 11.36 25.18
CA ASN A 275 -1.80 9.98 24.79
C ASN A 275 -1.73 9.83 23.27
N ALA A 276 -2.35 10.73 22.51
CA ALA A 276 -2.30 10.72 21.06
C ALA A 276 -0.85 10.61 20.54
N LYS A 277 0.05 11.44 21.07
CA LYS A 277 1.47 11.39 20.71
C LYS A 277 2.13 10.07 21.09
N LEU A 278 1.89 9.57 22.30
CA LEU A 278 2.48 8.32 22.80
C LEU A 278 1.98 7.09 22.01
N ARG A 279 0.67 7.01 21.76
CA ARG A 279 0.05 5.92 20.97
C ARG A 279 0.53 5.94 19.53
N MET A 280 0.58 7.12 18.92
CA MET A 280 1.09 7.26 17.56
C MET A 280 2.59 6.91 17.48
N GLN A 281 3.40 7.31 18.47
CA GLN A 281 4.80 6.91 18.54
C GLN A 281 4.97 5.40 18.68
N ALA A 282 4.14 4.75 19.50
CA ALA A 282 4.14 3.29 19.63
C ALA A 282 3.79 2.62 18.30
N LEU A 283 2.74 3.10 17.62
CA LEU A 283 2.30 2.57 16.32
C LEU A 283 3.35 2.80 15.22
N VAL A 284 3.91 4.00 15.10
CA VAL A 284 5.03 4.27 14.18
C VAL A 284 6.25 3.39 14.51
N GLY A 285 6.44 3.09 15.80
CA GLY A 285 7.50 2.22 16.29
C GLY A 285 7.41 0.79 15.75
N THR A 286 6.21 0.24 15.58
CA THR A 286 6.03 -1.14 15.04
C THR A 286 6.54 -1.24 13.61
N PHE A 287 6.39 -0.20 12.79
CA PHE A 287 6.90 -0.16 11.42
C PHE A 287 8.43 -0.17 11.33
N LYS A 288 9.16 0.06 12.43
CA LYS A 288 10.63 -0.04 12.43
C LYS A 288 11.15 -1.45 12.22
N GLN A 289 10.33 -2.48 12.46
CA GLN A 289 10.73 -3.87 12.20
C GLN A 289 11.03 -4.14 10.72
N PHE A 290 10.39 -3.38 9.81
CA PHE A 290 10.62 -3.47 8.37
C PHE A 290 11.91 -2.78 7.92
N ASN A 291 12.60 -2.06 8.82
CA ASN A 291 13.78 -1.29 8.47
C ASN A 291 15.02 -2.18 8.37
N SER A 292 15.80 -1.97 7.31
CA SER A 292 17.16 -2.45 7.15
C SER A 292 18.14 -1.30 7.28
N THR A 293 19.33 -1.56 7.84
CA THR A 293 20.40 -0.55 7.96
C THR A 293 21.02 -0.19 6.61
N ASN A 294 21.03 -1.13 5.66
CA ASN A 294 21.63 -0.93 4.34
C ASN A 294 20.62 -0.73 3.21
N LEU A 295 19.37 -1.18 3.39
CA LEU A 295 18.32 -1.11 2.37
C LEU A 295 17.32 0.01 2.71
N ASN A 296 16.03 -0.31 2.72
CA ASN A 296 14.96 0.63 2.98
C ASN A 296 14.28 0.40 4.33
N GLY A 297 13.31 1.24 4.64
CA GLY A 297 12.48 1.17 5.82
C GLY A 297 11.48 2.31 5.87
N PHE A 298 10.71 2.41 6.94
CA PHE A 298 9.71 3.45 7.11
C PHE A 298 10.13 4.56 8.07
N LYS A 299 9.64 5.77 7.77
CA LYS A 299 9.68 6.96 8.63
C LYS A 299 8.34 7.71 8.58
N PRO A 300 7.90 8.31 9.70
CA PRO A 300 6.72 9.15 9.71
C PRO A 300 6.98 10.50 9.04
N ILE A 301 5.99 11.04 8.35
CA ILE A 301 5.95 12.39 7.78
C ILE A 301 4.57 13.01 7.98
N LYS A 302 4.50 14.35 7.85
CA LYS A 302 3.23 15.11 7.88
C LYS A 302 2.38 14.83 9.13
N ALA A 303 3.03 14.64 10.27
CA ALA A 303 2.34 14.42 11.53
C ALA A 303 1.61 15.71 11.97
N ALA A 304 0.30 15.62 12.18
CA ALA A 304 -0.54 16.78 12.45
C ALA A 304 -1.74 16.44 13.33
N TYR A 305 -2.09 17.38 14.21
CA TYR A 305 -3.35 17.37 14.96
C TYR A 305 -4.43 18.11 14.18
N GLY A 306 -5.67 17.64 14.30
CA GLY A 306 -6.82 18.30 13.69
C GLY A 306 -7.62 17.37 12.80
N LYS A 307 -8.93 17.57 12.79
CA LYS A 307 -9.92 16.80 12.03
C LYS A 307 -9.75 17.00 10.52
N GLU A 308 -9.31 18.19 10.11
CA GLU A 308 -9.02 18.55 8.73
C GLU A 308 -7.95 17.65 8.08
N PHE A 309 -7.03 17.09 8.86
CA PHE A 309 -5.98 16.19 8.37
C PHE A 309 -6.48 14.75 8.20
N LEU A 310 -7.62 14.40 8.82
CA LEU A 310 -8.25 13.08 8.70
C LEU A 310 -9.05 12.95 7.40
N GLU A 311 -9.44 14.04 6.75
CA GLU A 311 -10.33 14.00 5.57
C GLU A 311 -9.76 13.14 4.42
N LYS A 312 -8.44 13.17 4.22
CA LYS A 312 -7.78 12.31 3.22
C LYS A 312 -7.89 10.83 3.57
N TYR A 313 -7.80 10.50 4.87
CA TYR A 313 -7.96 9.15 5.39
C TYR A 313 -9.39 8.67 5.16
N ARG A 314 -10.40 9.47 5.57
CA ARG A 314 -11.82 9.14 5.43
C ARG A 314 -12.23 8.87 4.00
N ARG A 315 -11.78 9.75 3.09
CA ARG A 315 -12.05 9.60 1.65
C ARG A 315 -11.23 8.50 0.98
N ARG A 316 -10.29 7.87 1.70
CA ARG A 316 -9.31 6.93 1.13
C ARG A 316 -8.64 7.49 -0.13
N ALA A 317 -8.36 8.79 -0.10
CA ALA A 317 -7.98 9.51 -1.29
C ALA A 317 -6.54 9.17 -1.72
N PHE A 318 -6.34 8.85 -2.98
CA PHE A 318 -5.04 8.44 -3.53
C PHE A 318 -4.45 9.53 -4.44
N PHE A 319 -3.87 10.58 -3.85
CA PHE A 319 -3.19 11.65 -4.60
C PHE A 319 -1.92 12.15 -3.90
N GLY A 320 -1.03 12.78 -4.67
CA GLY A 320 0.28 13.26 -4.21
C GLY A 320 1.29 12.14 -4.01
N ASP A 321 2.31 12.36 -3.19
CA ASP A 321 3.49 11.47 -3.09
C ASP A 321 3.14 10.08 -2.52
N GLY A 322 3.06 9.07 -3.39
CA GLY A 322 3.09 7.65 -3.03
C GLY A 322 4.52 7.11 -3.14
N PHE A 323 4.70 5.81 -2.89
CA PHE A 323 5.95 5.11 -3.15
C PHE A 323 5.68 3.68 -3.63
N ILE A 324 6.63 3.09 -4.35
CA ILE A 324 6.49 1.74 -4.88
C ILE A 324 6.88 0.66 -3.85
N LEU A 325 5.96 -0.27 -3.60
CA LEU A 325 6.22 -1.57 -2.99
C LEU A 325 5.87 -2.67 -3.97
N ASN A 326 6.65 -3.74 -4.01
CA ASN A 326 6.23 -4.94 -4.72
C ASN A 326 5.24 -5.77 -3.90
N ILE A 327 4.65 -6.80 -4.50
CA ILE A 327 3.68 -7.69 -3.84
C ILE A 327 4.22 -8.39 -2.58
N GLU A 328 5.52 -8.69 -2.49
CA GLU A 328 6.12 -9.33 -1.31
C GLU A 328 6.24 -8.31 -0.15
N GLU A 329 6.68 -7.09 -0.45
CA GLU A 329 6.78 -6.01 0.53
C GLU A 329 5.38 -5.59 1.01
N LEU A 330 4.41 -5.48 0.10
CA LEU A 330 3.03 -5.14 0.45
C LEU A 330 2.39 -6.23 1.31
N ALA A 331 2.58 -7.51 0.97
CA ALA A 331 2.16 -8.65 1.80
C ALA A 331 2.84 -8.71 3.17
N SER A 332 4.05 -8.16 3.29
CA SER A 332 4.73 -8.05 4.59
C SER A 332 4.13 -6.97 5.49
N VAL A 333 3.56 -5.91 4.87
CA VAL A 333 2.95 -4.78 5.58
C VAL A 333 1.49 -5.06 5.94
N PHE A 334 0.76 -5.75 5.06
CA PHE A 334 -0.62 -6.13 5.28
C PHE A 334 -0.88 -7.57 4.83
N HIS A 335 -1.38 -8.38 5.75
CA HIS A 335 -1.92 -9.70 5.51
C HIS A 335 -2.93 -10.04 6.61
N LEU A 336 -3.73 -11.08 6.37
CA LEU A 336 -4.69 -11.55 7.37
C LEU A 336 -3.99 -12.39 8.45
N PRO A 337 -4.41 -12.27 9.73
CA PRO A 337 -3.79 -12.99 10.83
C PRO A 337 -3.96 -14.49 10.66
N HIS A 338 -2.91 -15.24 11.03
CA HIS A 338 -2.92 -16.70 11.03
C HIS A 338 -2.64 -17.24 12.43
N THR A 339 -2.61 -18.56 12.59
CA THR A 339 -2.51 -19.25 13.89
C THR A 339 -1.38 -18.81 14.82
N ASN A 340 -0.33 -18.15 14.33
CA ASN A 340 0.79 -17.67 15.15
C ASN A 340 0.53 -16.27 15.76
N VAL A 341 -0.53 -15.59 15.33
CA VAL A 341 -0.93 -14.27 15.85
C VAL A 341 -1.94 -14.47 16.98
N GLU A 342 -1.45 -14.52 18.22
CA GLU A 342 -2.27 -14.68 19.42
C GLU A 342 -2.75 -13.35 20.03
N THR A 343 -2.80 -12.28 19.22
CA THR A 343 -3.18 -10.97 19.75
C THR A 343 -4.62 -10.98 20.27
N PRO A 344 -4.87 -10.49 21.50
CA PRO A 344 -6.23 -10.39 22.02
C PRO A 344 -7.07 -9.38 21.21
N ASN A 345 -8.38 -9.49 21.33
CA ASN A 345 -9.37 -8.51 20.85
C ASN A 345 -9.48 -8.33 19.33
N ILE A 346 -8.80 -9.16 18.55
CA ILE A 346 -9.17 -9.38 17.16
C ILE A 346 -10.57 -9.98 17.13
N VAL A 347 -11.45 -9.41 16.31
CA VAL A 347 -12.78 -9.96 16.05
C VAL A 347 -12.62 -11.13 15.07
N TRP A 348 -12.75 -12.34 15.61
CA TRP A 348 -12.63 -13.57 14.84
C TRP A 348 -14.01 -14.05 14.38
N ALA A 349 -14.05 -14.71 13.22
CA ALA A 349 -15.24 -15.41 12.77
C ALA A 349 -15.64 -16.48 13.82
N SER A 350 -16.90 -16.46 14.23
CA SER A 350 -17.45 -17.33 15.28
C SER A 350 -17.66 -18.78 14.83
N ALA A 351 -17.79 -19.01 13.52
CA ALA A 351 -18.02 -20.32 12.92
C ALA A 351 -17.20 -20.50 11.63
N LYS A 352 -16.88 -21.76 11.31
CA LYS A 352 -16.36 -22.09 9.98
C LYS A 352 -17.51 -22.22 9.00
N THR A 353 -17.44 -21.52 7.89
CA THR A 353 -18.37 -21.68 6.78
C THR A 353 -17.92 -22.85 5.91
N ALA A 354 -18.84 -23.73 5.53
CA ALA A 354 -18.59 -24.86 4.64
C ALA A 354 -19.49 -24.77 3.41
N GLU A 355 -19.04 -25.32 2.30
CA GLU A 355 -19.84 -25.39 1.07
C GLU A 355 -21.14 -26.15 1.33
N PRO A 356 -22.30 -25.64 0.87
CA PRO A 356 -23.54 -26.39 0.95
C PRO A 356 -23.47 -27.64 0.07
N PRO A 357 -24.28 -28.68 0.35
CA PRO A 357 -24.39 -29.84 -0.52
C PRO A 357 -24.70 -29.43 -1.98
N SER A 358 -24.09 -30.08 -2.96
CA SER A 358 -24.27 -29.76 -4.38
C SER A 358 -25.71 -29.91 -4.90
N LYS A 359 -26.56 -30.62 -4.15
CA LYS A 359 -27.99 -30.80 -4.43
C LYS A 359 -28.89 -29.87 -3.61
N LEU A 360 -28.33 -28.81 -3.00
CA LEU A 360 -29.14 -27.85 -2.26
C LEU A 360 -30.16 -27.20 -3.21
N PRO A 361 -31.47 -27.28 -2.94
CA PRO A 361 -32.47 -26.59 -3.74
C PRO A 361 -32.26 -25.07 -3.70
N VAL A 362 -32.36 -24.40 -4.85
CA VAL A 362 -32.20 -22.94 -4.99
C VAL A 362 -33.56 -22.34 -5.31
N LEU A 363 -33.98 -21.35 -4.53
CA LEU A 363 -35.20 -20.58 -4.82
C LEU A 363 -34.91 -19.61 -5.96
N THR A 364 -35.73 -19.64 -7.00
CA THR A 364 -35.48 -18.89 -8.26
C THR A 364 -36.46 -17.74 -8.47
N GLY A 365 -37.47 -17.61 -7.60
CA GLY A 365 -38.59 -16.69 -7.77
C GLY A 365 -39.62 -17.17 -8.80
N SER A 366 -39.62 -18.46 -9.15
CA SER A 366 -40.57 -19.05 -10.09
C SER A 366 -41.45 -20.09 -9.41
N ASP A 367 -42.77 -19.86 -9.39
CA ASP A 367 -43.75 -20.70 -8.68
C ASP A 367 -43.62 -22.19 -9.06
N THR A 368 -43.34 -22.50 -10.33
CA THR A 368 -43.25 -23.88 -10.81
C THR A 368 -42.13 -24.71 -10.18
N ASN A 369 -41.06 -24.07 -9.72
CA ASN A 369 -39.88 -24.74 -9.15
C ASN A 369 -39.84 -24.56 -7.63
N ASP A 370 -40.24 -23.38 -7.16
CA ASP A 370 -40.19 -23.01 -5.75
C ASP A 370 -41.32 -23.66 -4.94
N ASP A 371 -42.47 -24.00 -5.54
CA ASP A 371 -43.58 -24.72 -4.89
C ASP A 371 -43.21 -26.13 -4.42
N GLN A 372 -42.12 -26.71 -4.96
CA GLN A 372 -41.59 -28.01 -4.56
C GLN A 372 -40.55 -27.91 -3.44
N ILE A 373 -40.20 -26.69 -3.01
CA ILE A 373 -39.13 -26.42 -2.05
C ILE A 373 -39.71 -25.89 -0.74
N SER A 374 -39.77 -26.76 0.27
CA SER A 374 -40.09 -26.34 1.65
C SER A 374 -38.85 -25.74 2.33
N ALA A 375 -38.61 -24.45 2.13
CA ALA A 375 -37.49 -23.76 2.77
C ALA A 375 -37.73 -23.57 4.29
N PHE A 376 -36.89 -24.19 5.11
CA PHE A 376 -36.87 -24.01 6.58
C PHE A 376 -35.61 -23.29 7.08
N GLY A 377 -34.69 -22.96 6.16
CA GLY A 377 -33.45 -22.24 6.42
C GLY A 377 -32.76 -21.88 5.11
N VAL A 378 -31.93 -20.84 5.14
CA VAL A 378 -31.12 -20.40 4.00
C VAL A 378 -29.65 -20.46 4.40
N THR A 379 -28.79 -20.83 3.47
CA THR A 379 -27.34 -20.75 3.68
C THR A 379 -26.87 -19.34 3.32
N ASN A 380 -25.97 -18.77 4.12
CA ASN A 380 -25.30 -17.52 3.81
C ASN A 380 -23.91 -17.73 3.19
N PHE A 381 -23.64 -18.95 2.69
CA PHE A 381 -22.33 -19.30 2.15
C PHE A 381 -21.97 -18.42 0.94
N ARG A 382 -20.96 -17.56 1.13
CA ARG A 382 -20.39 -16.65 0.12
C ARG A 382 -21.40 -15.71 -0.57
N GLY A 383 -22.46 -15.30 0.14
CA GLY A 383 -23.42 -14.31 -0.38
C GLY A 383 -24.26 -14.80 -1.57
N ILE A 384 -24.33 -16.13 -1.80
CA ILE A 384 -25.24 -16.72 -2.78
C ILE A 384 -26.66 -16.63 -2.18
N ASN A 385 -27.37 -15.55 -2.49
CA ASN A 385 -28.81 -15.43 -2.29
C ASN A 385 -29.54 -15.78 -3.58
#